data_AF-X0ZHC3-F1
#
_entry.id   AF-X0ZHC3-F1
#
_cell.length_a   1.000
_cell.length_b   1.000
_cell.length_c   1.000
_cell.angle_alpha   90.00
_cell.angle_beta   90.00
_cell.angle_gamma   90.00
#
_symmetry.space_group_name_H-M   'P 1'
#
loop_
_entity.id
_entity.type
_entity.pdbx_description
1 polymer ?
#
loop_
_entity_poly.entity_id
_entity_poly.type
_entity_poly.pdbx_seq_one_letter_code
_entity_poly.pdbx_strand_id
1 'polypeptide(L)' 'MSVISMKQLLEAGVHFGHQMRRWDPRMKPYIFTERNNIYIVDLQQTVKLVEVAYDFIREISRNV' A
#
# COMPACT_ATOMS: atom_id res chain seq x y z
N MET A 1 -3.80 17.02 -0.39
CA MET A 1 -2.93 16.96 -1.58
C MET A 1 -2.09 15.71 -1.33
N SER A 2 -2.27 14.64 -2.11
CA SER A 2 -1.66 13.36 -1.74
C SER A 2 -0.14 13.51 -1.69
N VAL A 3 0.46 13.08 -0.58
CA VAL A 3 1.91 13.23 -0.34
C VAL A 3 2.72 12.48 -1.40
N ILE A 4 2.13 11.44 -1.99
CA ILE A 4 2.72 10.60 -3.03
C ILE A 4 1.69 10.33 -4.13
N SER A 5 2.12 10.29 -5.39
CA SER A 5 1.26 9.93 -6.52
C SER A 5 1.24 8.42 -6.77
N MET A 6 0.12 7.89 -7.28
CA MET A 6 0.00 6.47 -7.64
C MET A 6 1.04 6.03 -8.68
N LYS A 7 1.39 6.92 -9.62
CA LYS A 7 2.43 6.68 -10.63
C LYS A 7 3.79 6.38 -10.00
N GLN A 8 4.19 7.16 -8.99
CA GLN A 8 5.46 6.93 -8.29
C GLN A 8 5.48 5.58 -7.57
N LEU A 9 4.36 5.17 -6.95
CA LEU A 9 4.25 3.85 -6.31
C LEU A 9 4.35 2.71 -7.34
N LEU A 10 3.75 2.90 -8.51
CA LEU A 10 3.82 1.94 -9.60
C LEU A 10 5.26 1.79 -10.12
N GLU A 11 5.93 2.89 -10.42
CA GLU A 11 7.32 2.92 -10.90
C GLU A 11 8.31 2.36 -9.88
N ALA A 12 8.07 2.58 -8.58
CA ALA A 12 8.86 2.02 -7.50
C ALA A 12 8.61 0.51 -7.26
N GLY A 13 7.60 -0.09 -7.91
CA GLY A 13 7.32 -1.53 -7.79
C GLY A 13 6.71 -1.96 -6.45
N VAL A 14 6.17 -1.04 -5.63
CA VAL A 14 5.68 -1.38 -4.28
C VAL A 14 4.37 -2.20 -4.27
N HIS A 15 3.74 -2.36 -5.43
CA HIS A 15 2.51 -3.14 -5.60
C HIS A 15 2.77 -4.65 -5.65
N PHE A 16 4.02 -5.09 -5.77
CA PHE A 16 4.36 -6.51 -5.73
C PHE A 16 4.31 -7.03 -4.30
N GLY A 17 3.32 -7.89 -4.03
CA GLY A 17 3.20 -8.63 -2.78
C GLY A 17 4.01 -9.91 -2.77
N HIS A 18 3.59 -10.86 -1.92
CA HIS A 18 4.22 -12.16 -1.80
C HIS A 18 3.62 -13.20 -2.75
N GLN A 19 4.31 -14.34 -2.84
CA GLN A 19 3.79 -15.53 -3.52
C GLN A 19 2.50 -16.02 -2.85
N MET A 20 1.57 -16.56 -3.63
CA MET A 20 0.26 -17.06 -3.17
C MET A 20 0.38 -18.01 -1.96
N ARG A 21 1.40 -18.86 -1.89
CA ARG A 21 1.60 -19.80 -0.78
C ARG A 21 2.04 -19.18 0.57
N ARG A 22 2.48 -17.92 0.57
CA ARG A 22 3.02 -17.22 1.77
C ARG A 22 2.13 -16.07 2.24
N TRP A 23 0.93 -15.92 1.68
CA TRP A 23 0.05 -14.82 2.01
C TRP A 23 -0.70 -15.03 3.32
N ASP A 24 -1.08 -13.92 3.95
CA ASP A 24 -1.96 -13.90 5.11
C ASP A 24 -3.41 -13.63 4.65
N PRO A 25 -4.40 -14.46 5.00
CA PRO A 25 -5.80 -14.25 4.62
C PRO A 25 -6.37 -12.87 5.01
N ARG A 26 -5.83 -12.24 6.06
CA ARG A 26 -6.22 -10.89 6.50
C ARG A 26 -5.85 -9.81 5.49
N MET A 27 -4.94 -10.09 4.56
CA MET A 27 -4.55 -9.17 3.50
C MET A 27 -5.54 -9.15 2.31
N LYS A 28 -6.53 -10.06 2.28
CA LYS A 28 -7.52 -10.15 1.18
C LYS A 28 -8.17 -8.80 0.81
N PRO A 29 -8.57 -7.92 1.75
CA PRO A 29 -9.17 -6.63 1.40
C PRO A 29 -8.22 -5.62 0.75
N TYR A 30 -6.91 -5.88 0.77
CA TYR A 30 -5.86 -5.01 0.22
C TYR A 30 -5.23 -5.56 -1.06
N ILE A 31 -5.67 -6.74 -1.50
CA ILE A 31 -5.19 -7.39 -2.73
C ILE A 31 -6.09 -6.98 -3.89
N PHE A 32 -5.49 -6.42 -4.93
CA PHE A 32 -6.17 -6.07 -6.18
C PHE A 32 -6.40 -7.30 -7.06
N THR A 33 -5.33 -8.05 -7.33
CA THR A 33 -5.39 -9.24 -8.17
C THR A 33 -4.18 -10.15 -7.94
N GLU A 34 -4.10 -11.24 -8.69
CA GLU A 34 -2.96 -12.15 -8.73
C GLU A 34 -2.43 -12.25 -10.16
N ARG A 35 -1.11 -12.24 -10.32
CA ARG A 35 -0.46 -12.51 -11.62
C ARG A 35 0.81 -13.32 -11.39
N ASN A 36 0.98 -14.41 -12.15
CA ASN A 36 2.15 -15.28 -12.05
C ASN A 36 2.42 -15.76 -10.60
N ASN A 37 1.37 -16.16 -9.87
CA ASN A 37 1.43 -16.59 -8.46
C ASN A 37 1.91 -15.53 -7.47
N ILE A 38 1.92 -14.24 -7.85
CA ILE A 38 2.25 -13.10 -6.97
C ILE A 38 0.98 -12.27 -6.78
N TYR A 39 0.66 -11.96 -5.52
CA TYR A 39 -0.41 -11.03 -5.22
C TYR A 39 0.01 -9.60 -5.54
N ILE A 40 -0.87 -8.86 -6.21
CA ILE A 40 -0.73 -7.45 -6.53
C ILE A 40 -1.57 -6.66 -5.53
N VAL A 41 -0.93 -5.74 -4.81
CA VAL A 41 -1.56 -4.87 -3.81
C VAL A 41 -2.31 -3.72 -4.50
N ASP A 42 -3.47 -3.35 -3.96
CA ASP A 42 -4.26 -2.23 -4.47
C ASP A 42 -3.60 -0.89 -4.15
N LEU A 43 -3.01 -0.25 -5.16
CA LEU A 43 -2.40 1.06 -5.03
C LEU A 43 -3.42 2.19 -4.83
N GLN A 44 -4.67 2.06 -5.29
CA GLN A 44 -5.69 3.09 -5.05
C GLN A 44 -6.04 3.16 -3.56
N GLN A 45 -6.17 2.00 -2.92
CA GLN A 45 -6.38 1.92 -1.48
C GLN A 45 -5.13 2.35 -0.71
N THR A 46 -3.93 1.92 -1.17
CA THR A 46 -2.65 2.29 -0.55
C THR A 46 -2.46 3.80 -0.48
N VAL A 47 -2.75 4.55 -1.55
CA VAL A 47 -2.61 6.02 -1.55
C VAL A 47 -3.43 6.68 -0.44
N LYS A 48 -4.68 6.21 -0.22
CA LYS A 48 -5.55 6.75 0.84
C LYS A 48 -5.03 6.40 2.24
N LEU A 49 -4.61 5.15 2.44
CA LEU A 49 -4.12 4.69 3.74
C LEU A 49 -2.78 5.34 4.13
N VAL A 50 -1.91 5.61 3.14
CA VAL A 50 -0.66 6.33 3.35
C VAL A 50 -0.93 7.77 3.81
N GLU A 51 -1.96 8.44 3.29
CA GLU A 51 -2.33 9.80 3.73
C GLU A 51 -2.75 9.79 5.22
N VAL A 52 -3.58 8.84 5.64
CA VAL A 52 -3.96 8.65 7.05
C VAL A 52 -2.73 8.41 7.94
N ALA A 53 -1.84 7.50 7.53
CA ALA A 53 -0.63 7.19 8.29
C ALA A 53 0.33 8.40 8.37
N TYR A 54 0.47 9.14 7.27
CA TYR A 54 1.29 10.34 7.21
C TYR A 54 0.79 11.42 8.16
N ASP A 55 -0.52 11.68 8.16
CA ASP A 55 -1.13 12.69 9.03
C ASP A 55 -0.95 12.34 10.51
N PHE A 56 -1.13 11.06 10.88
CA PHE A 56 -0.89 10.58 12.23
C PHE A 56 0.57 10.79 12.68
N ILE A 57 1.54 10.41 11.85
CA ILE A 57 2.97 10.61 12.17
C ILE A 57 3.30 12.09 12.26
N ARG A 58 2.74 12.92 11.38
CA ARG A 58 2.94 14.37 11.37
C ARG A 58 2.38 15.02 12.63
N GLU A 59 1.23 14.57 13.12
CA GLU A 59 0.64 15.03 14.37
C GLU A 59 1.53 14.68 15.56
N ILE A 60 1.97 13.41 15.65
CA ILE A 60 2.91 12.98 16.70
C ILE A 60 4.18 13.83 16.69
N SER A 61 4.81 14.00 15.53
CA SER A 61 6.06 14.76 15.40
C SER A 61 5.92 16.25 15.75
N ARG A 62 4.72 16.83 15.68
CA ARG A 62 4.48 18.24 16.09
C ARG A 62 4.27 18.38 17.59
N ASN A 63 3.85 17.31 18.24
CA ASN A 63 3.53 17.27 19.68
C ASN A 63 4.68 16.69 20.52
N VAL A 64 5.85 16.47 19.90
CA VAL A 64 7.13 16.16 20.54
C VAL A 64 7.98 17.42 20.53
#